data_AF-A0A2N2Z9W6-F1
#
_entry.id   AF-A0A2N2Z9W6-F1
#
_cell.length_a   1.000
_cell.length_b   1.000
_cell.length_c   1.000
_cell.angle_alpha   90.00
_cell.angle_beta   90.00
_cell.angle_gamma   90.00
#
_symmetry.space_group_name_H-M   'P 1'
#
loop_
_entity.id
_entity.type
_entity.pdbx_description
1 polymer ?
#
loop_
_entity_poly.entity_id
_entity_poly.type
_entity_poly.pdbx_seq_one_letter_code
_entity_poly.pdbx_strand_id
1 'polypeptide(L)'
;MENYQDEELYLRAKKRVEKIKGFYVHLVTYIAVNIFLIAMTQFDNIKAGHFTWHSGMFYTPFFWGIGLAFHALGVFVFGSDNRLLGKSWENRKIKEFMEKDQQFWDENQSE
;
A
#
# COMPACT_ATOMS: atom_id res chain seq x y z
N MET A 1 -24.88 16.73 -18.88
CA MET A 1 -24.30 16.45 -17.55
C MET A 1 -23.83 15.01 -17.41
N GLU A 2 -24.48 14.04 -18.07
CA GLU A 2 -24.11 12.61 -18.07
C GLU A 2 -22.69 12.33 -18.62
N ASN A 3 -22.33 12.94 -19.75
CA ASN A 3 -21.03 12.70 -20.42
C ASN A 3 -19.79 13.12 -19.59
N TYR A 4 -19.92 14.15 -18.73
CA TYR A 4 -18.82 14.60 -17.87
C TYR A 4 -18.57 13.65 -16.68
N GLN A 5 -19.63 13.03 -16.14
CA GLN A 5 -19.48 12.03 -15.08
C GLN A 5 -18.81 10.76 -15.59
N ASP A 6 -19.15 10.32 -16.80
CA ASP A 6 -18.54 9.14 -17.42
C ASP A 6 -17.06 9.37 -17.75
N GLU A 7 -16.70 10.56 -18.22
CA GLU A 7 -15.32 10.92 -18.50
C GLU A 7 -14.47 11.00 -17.21
N GLU A 8 -15.00 11.57 -16.13
CA GLU A 8 -14.33 11.57 -14.82
C GLU A 8 -14.13 10.17 -14.25
N LEU A 9 -15.15 9.30 -14.33
CA LEU A 9 -15.07 7.92 -13.87
C LEU A 9 -14.01 7.13 -14.67
N TYR A 10 -13.99 7.33 -15.99
CA TYR A 10 -13.00 6.73 -16.88
C TYR A 10 -11.58 7.20 -16.54
N LEU A 11 -11.37 8.50 -16.34
CA LEU A 11 -10.07 9.07 -15.96
C LEU A 11 -9.58 8.53 -14.61
N ARG A 12 -10.46 8.37 -13.62
CA ARG A 12 -10.12 7.76 -12.32
C ARG A 12 -9.74 6.30 -12.46
N ALA A 13 -10.51 5.53 -13.22
CA ALA A 13 -10.22 4.13 -13.50
C ALA A 13 -8.87 3.96 -14.23
N LYS A 14 -8.58 4.80 -15.23
CA LYS A 14 -7.31 4.79 -15.96
C LYS A 14 -6.11 5.09 -15.05
N LYS A 15 -6.16 6.17 -14.27
CA LYS A 15 -5.10 6.53 -13.31
C LYS A 15 -4.84 5.42 -12.30
N ARG A 16 -5.88 4.68 -11.90
CA ARG A 16 -5.75 3.53 -11.01
C ARG A 16 -4.98 2.39 -11.66
N VAL A 17 -5.33 2.03 -12.89
CA VAL A 17 -4.62 0.97 -13.64
C VAL A 17 -3.15 1.32 -13.82
N GLU A 18 -2.83 2.58 -14.11
CA GLU A 18 -1.45 3.06 -14.21
C GLU A 18 -0.68 2.91 -12.89
N LYS A 19 -1.28 3.29 -11.75
CA LYS A 19 -0.67 3.11 -10.42
C LYS A 19 -0.42 1.64 -10.08
N ILE A 20 -1.40 0.77 -10.36
CA ILE A 20 -1.28 -0.68 -10.13
C ILE A 20 -0.15 -1.26 -11.00
N LYS A 21 -0.11 -0.90 -12.29
CA LYS A 21 0.97 -1.32 -13.20
C LYS A 21 2.33 -0.85 -12.69
N GLY A 22 2.45 0.39 -12.23
CA GLY A 22 3.68 0.94 -11.65
C GLY A 22 4.17 0.14 -10.44
N PHE A 23 3.25 -0.25 -9.54
CA PHE A 23 3.57 -1.11 -8.40
C PHE A 23 4.05 -2.50 -8.84
N TYR A 24 3.38 -3.14 -9.81
CA TYR A 24 3.80 -4.45 -10.31
C TYR A 24 5.21 -4.43 -10.91
N VAL A 25 5.57 -3.36 -11.65
CA VAL A 25 6.92 -3.19 -12.16
C VAL A 25 7.94 -3.10 -11.02
N HIS A 26 7.63 -2.33 -9.96
CA HIS A 26 8.48 -2.26 -8.76
C HIS A 26 8.59 -3.60 -8.03
N LEU A 27 7.49 -4.32 -7.87
CA LEU A 27 7.46 -5.64 -7.22
C LEU A 27 8.29 -6.67 -8.02
N VAL A 28 8.13 -6.71 -9.35
CA VAL A 28 8.91 -7.61 -10.21
C VAL A 28 10.39 -7.25 -10.15
N THR A 29 10.73 -5.96 -10.21
CA THR A 29 12.11 -5.48 -10.05
C THR A 29 12.68 -5.89 -8.70
N TYR A 30 11.92 -5.70 -7.61
CA TYR A 30 12.31 -6.12 -6.27
C TYR A 30 12.61 -7.63 -6.22
N ILE A 31 11.74 -8.48 -6.76
CA ILE A 31 11.94 -9.93 -6.76
C ILE A 31 13.17 -10.30 -7.60
N ALA A 32 13.28 -9.75 -8.82
CA ALA A 32 14.39 -10.06 -9.73
C ALA A 32 15.75 -9.66 -9.15
N VAL A 33 15.86 -8.47 -8.56
CA VAL A 33 17.10 -7.97 -7.94
C VAL A 33 17.46 -8.81 -6.72
N ASN A 34 16.50 -9.14 -5.85
CA ASN A 34 16.79 -9.96 -4.67
C ASN A 34 17.22 -11.39 -5.04
N ILE A 35 16.59 -12.01 -6.04
CA ILE A 35 17.04 -13.30 -6.58
C ILE A 35 18.46 -13.18 -7.14
N PHE A 36 18.75 -12.12 -7.90
CA PHE A 36 20.09 -11.88 -8.45
C PHE A 36 21.15 -11.71 -7.35
N LEU A 37 20.85 -10.94 -6.29
CA LEU A 37 21.77 -10.75 -5.16
C LEU A 37 22.04 -12.06 -4.41
N ILE A 38 21.00 -12.85 -4.15
CA ILE A 38 21.16 -14.17 -3.51
C ILE A 38 22.00 -15.10 -4.41
N ALA A 39 21.70 -15.14 -5.71
CA ALA A 39 22.43 -15.95 -6.68
C ALA A 39 23.90 -15.54 -6.77
N MET A 40 24.20 -14.24 -6.83
CA MET A 40 25.56 -13.71 -6.86
C MET A 40 26.32 -14.06 -5.57
N THR A 41 25.71 -13.85 -4.40
CA THR A 41 26.36 -14.10 -3.12
C THR A 41 26.60 -15.60 -2.88
N GLN A 42 25.70 -16.46 -3.36
CA GLN A 42 25.88 -17.91 -3.26
C GLN A 42 26.73 -18.52 -4.37
N PHE A 43 27.03 -17.80 -5.44
CA PHE A 43 27.78 -18.35 -6.57
C PHE A 43 29.16 -18.88 -6.15
N ASP A 44 29.88 -18.14 -5.32
CA ASP A 44 31.21 -18.55 -4.84
C ASP A 44 31.14 -19.63 -3.76
N ASN A 45 30.12 -19.57 -2.90
CA ASN A 45 29.85 -20.57 -1.86
C ASN A 45 29.47 -21.94 -2.46
N ILE A 46 28.60 -21.96 -3.47
CA ILE A 46 28.19 -23.16 -4.20
C ILE A 46 29.40 -23.80 -4.90
N LYS A 47 30.29 -22.99 -5.49
CA LYS A 47 31.54 -23.49 -6.10
C LYS A 47 32.50 -24.11 -5.08
N ALA A 48 32.51 -23.60 -3.85
CA ALA A 48 33.29 -24.14 -2.75
C ALA A 48 32.65 -25.36 -2.06
N GLY A 49 31.46 -25.79 -2.48
CA GLY A 49 30.74 -26.93 -1.89
C GLY A 49 30.05 -26.64 -0.55
N HIS A 50 29.96 -25.37 -0.16
CA HIS A 50 29.36 -24.95 1.10
C HIS A 50 28.16 -24.03 0.85
N PHE A 51 27.00 -24.32 1.42
CA PHE A 51 25.88 -23.40 1.42
C PHE A 51 25.84 -22.67 2.76
N THR A 52 26.32 -21.42 2.80
CA THR A 52 26.24 -20.60 4.01
C THR A 52 25.13 -19.57 3.88
N TRP A 53 24.23 -19.53 4.86
CA TRP A 53 23.26 -18.45 4.99
C TRP A 53 23.95 -17.27 5.65
N HIS A 54 24.13 -16.17 4.93
CA HIS A 54 24.65 -14.94 5.50
C HIS A 54 23.48 -14.04 5.90
N SER A 55 23.41 -13.64 7.18
CA SER A 55 22.38 -12.72 7.68
C SER A 55 22.33 -11.40 6.88
N GLY A 56 23.48 -11.00 6.33
CA GLY A 56 23.64 -9.93 5.33
C GLY A 56 22.64 -9.96 4.17
N MET A 57 22.29 -11.15 3.68
CA MET A 57 21.43 -11.35 2.50
C MET A 57 19.98 -10.94 2.74
N PHE A 58 19.55 -10.87 4.00
CA PHE A 58 18.17 -10.56 4.35
C PHE A 58 17.94 -9.08 4.68
N TYR A 59 18.99 -8.33 5.03
CA TYR A 59 18.83 -6.90 5.34
C TYR A 59 18.37 -6.10 4.12
N THR A 60 18.97 -6.35 2.95
CA THR A 60 18.59 -5.68 1.69
C THR A 60 17.11 -5.89 1.34
N PRO A 61 16.58 -7.12 1.21
CA PRO A 61 15.16 -7.34 0.99
C PRO A 61 14.30 -6.81 2.13
N PHE A 62 14.75 -6.88 3.39
CA PHE A 62 13.97 -6.40 4.52
C PHE A 62 13.71 -4.87 4.44
N PHE A 63 14.77 -4.06 4.31
CA PHE A 63 14.62 -2.61 4.25
C PHE A 63 13.95 -2.14 2.95
N TRP A 64 14.27 -2.74 1.81
CA TRP A 64 13.54 -2.46 0.56
C TRP A 64 12.08 -2.91 0.61
N GLY A 65 11.82 -4.04 1.28
CA GLY A 65 10.48 -4.59 1.49
C GLY A 65 9.58 -3.65 2.27
N ILE A 66 10.13 -2.90 3.24
CA ILE A 66 9.40 -1.85 3.95
C ILE A 66 8.97 -0.74 2.98
N GLY A 67 9.88 -0.25 2.12
CA GLY A 67 9.54 0.75 1.10
C GLY A 67 8.48 0.25 0.11
N LEU A 68 8.59 -1.02 -0.31
CA LEU A 68 7.61 -1.67 -1.17
C LEU A 68 6.25 -1.82 -0.48
N ALA A 69 6.22 -2.14 0.81
CA ALA A 69 5.00 -2.22 1.60
C ALA A 69 4.30 -0.84 1.68
N PHE A 70 5.04 0.25 1.92
CA PHE A 70 4.47 1.60 1.87
C PHE A 70 3.93 1.96 0.48
N HIS A 71 4.62 1.58 -0.60
CA HIS A 71 4.10 1.78 -1.96
C HIS A 71 2.82 0.96 -2.20
N ALA A 72 2.79 -0.30 -1.74
CA ALA A 72 1.60 -1.14 -1.81
C ALA A 72 0.43 -0.52 -1.05
N LEU A 73 0.66 -0.02 0.17
CA LEU A 73 -0.35 0.71 0.93
C LEU A 73 -0.80 1.97 0.17
N GLY A 74 0.13 2.74 -0.41
CA GLY A 74 -0.19 3.89 -1.25
C GLY A 74 -1.09 3.56 -2.44
N VAL A 75 -0.84 2.44 -3.13
CA VAL A 75 -1.58 2.05 -4.35
C VAL A 75 -2.89 1.33 -4.04
N PHE A 76 -2.90 0.40 -3.09
CA PHE A 76 -4.07 -0.45 -2.79
C PHE A 76 -4.93 0.08 -1.65
N VAL A 77 -4.36 0.74 -0.64
CA VAL A 77 -5.10 1.28 0.51
C VAL A 77 -5.52 2.72 0.28
N PHE A 78 -4.60 3.59 -0.15
CA PHE A 78 -4.88 5.01 -0.36
C PHE A 78 -5.26 5.36 -1.81
N GLY A 79 -4.82 4.57 -2.78
CA GLY A 79 -5.05 4.80 -4.22
C GLY A 79 -6.29 4.11 -4.79
N SER A 80 -6.86 3.14 -4.07
CA SER A 80 -8.17 2.60 -4.38
C SER A 80 -9.22 3.56 -3.81
N ASP A 81 -10.14 4.03 -4.64
CA ASP A 81 -11.40 4.62 -4.18
C ASP A 81 -11.97 3.76 -3.03
N ASN A 82 -11.80 4.28 -1.81
CA ASN A 82 -12.49 4.11 -0.54
C ASN A 82 -13.26 2.82 -0.18
N ARG A 83 -13.14 1.69 -0.88
CA ARG A 83 -14.03 0.53 -0.64
C ARG A 83 -13.61 -0.36 0.53
N LEU A 84 -12.32 -0.40 0.91
CA LEU A 84 -11.85 -1.30 1.98
C LEU A 84 -11.66 -0.59 3.33
N LEU A 85 -11.11 0.62 3.36
CA LEU A 85 -10.81 1.32 4.62
C LEU A 85 -11.43 2.72 4.68
N GLY A 86 -11.49 3.47 3.58
CA GLY A 86 -11.87 4.88 3.64
C GLY A 86 -13.35 5.12 3.92
N LYS A 87 -14.31 4.49 3.23
CA LYS A 87 -15.74 4.78 3.43
C LYS A 87 -16.26 4.31 4.79
N SER A 88 -15.71 3.21 5.30
CA SER A 88 -16.01 2.67 6.63
C SER A 88 -15.44 3.55 7.74
N TRP A 89 -14.16 3.94 7.64
CA TRP A 89 -13.52 4.78 8.64
C TRP A 89 -14.09 6.21 8.65
N GLU A 90 -14.32 6.77 7.47
CA GLU A 90 -14.91 8.11 7.28
C GLU A 90 -16.33 8.15 7.86
N ASN A 91 -17.21 7.20 7.51
CA ASN A 91 -18.54 7.10 8.13
C ASN A 91 -18.47 6.94 9.64
N ARG A 92 -17.52 6.15 10.16
CA ARG A 92 -17.36 5.98 11.61
C ARG A 92 -16.95 7.28 12.29
N LYS A 93 -16.05 8.06 11.68
CA LYS A 93 -15.63 9.35 12.24
C LYS A 93 -16.71 10.41 12.16
N ILE A 94 -17.45 10.49 11.05
CA ILE A 94 -18.62 11.37 10.93
C ILE A 94 -19.64 11.04 12.01
N LYS A 95 -19.94 9.75 12.23
CA LYS A 95 -20.87 9.32 13.28
C LYS A 95 -20.38 9.70 14.68
N GLU A 96 -19.08 9.52 14.96
CA GLU A 96 -18.48 9.89 16.24
C GLU A 96 -18.54 11.40 16.50
N PHE A 97 -18.38 12.23 15.46
CA PHE A 97 -18.56 13.69 15.58
C PHE A 97 -20.02 14.07 15.83
N MET A 98 -20.98 13.44 15.14
CA MET A 98 -22.40 13.69 15.38
C MET A 98 -22.84 13.29 16.80
N GLU A 99 -22.37 12.14 17.29
CA GLU A 99 -22.67 11.68 18.66
C GLU A 99 -22.07 12.62 19.72
N LYS A 100 -20.85 13.13 19.50
CA LYS A 100 -20.22 14.12 20.39
C LYS A 100 -20.92 15.48 20.37
N ASP A 101 -21.33 15.95 19.19
CA ASP A 101 -22.08 17.20 19.07
C ASP A 101 -23.44 17.06 19.77
N GLN A 102 -24.14 15.94 19.56
CA GLN A 102 -25.40 15.66 20.23
C GLN A 102 -25.25 15.59 21.76
N GLN A 103 -24.21 14.91 22.27
CA GLN A 103 -23.90 14.89 23.70
C GLN A 103 -23.60 16.29 24.27
N PHE A 104 -22.85 17.11 23.52
CA PHE A 104 -22.54 18.48 23.91
C PHE A 104 -23.80 19.37 24.00
N TRP A 105 -24.74 19.21 23.06
CA TRP A 105 -26.02 19.93 23.09
C TRP A 105 -26.96 19.42 24.19
N ASP A 106 -27.00 18.11 24.45
CA ASP A 106 -27.84 17.50 25.48
C ASP A 106 -27.37 17.88 26.90
N GLU A 107 -26.05 17.93 27.16
CA GLU A 107 -25.50 18.41 28.44
C GLU A 107 -25.84 19.88 28.69
N ASN A 108 -25.64 20.76 27.70
CA ASN A 108 -25.89 22.21 27.83
C ASN A 108 -27.38 22.61 27.83
N GLN A 109 -28.30 21.71 27.48
CA GLN A 109 -29.76 21.95 27.61
C GLN A 109 -30.33 21.39 28.93
N SER A 110 -29.54 20.64 29.69
CA SER A 110 -29.94 20.02 30.97
C SER A 110 -29.52 20.81 32.22
N GLU A 111 -28.76 21.90 32.04
CA GLU A 111 -28.42 22.93 33.04
C GLU A 111 -29.40 24.13 32.98
#